data_AF-A0A8T3NKF6-F1
#
_entry.id   AF-A0A8T3NKF6-F1
#
_cell.length_a   1.000
_cell.length_b   1.000
_cell.length_c   1.000
_cell.angle_alpha   90.00
_cell.angle_beta   90.00
_cell.angle_gamma   90.00
#
_symmetry.space_group_name_H-M   'P 1'
#
loop_
_entity.id
_entity.type
_entity.pdbx_description
1 polymer ?
#
loop_
_entity_poly.entity_id
_entity_poly.type
_entity_poly.pdbx_seq_one_letter_code
_entity_poly.pdbx_strand_id
1 'polypeptide(L)'
;PYRGGGRDARAPRWGFLGQREAWLFGAGLAGAAVYYLAVRVLPDPAGFATAMGYWLGVDKAPPATRGGAALVGMLGAELARYWDYFGEEPLELGLVLLGLGAGLWWAVRGSHPARLILLGLGAAFVFFVLAVSMKSKFYMLLTYPFYLLLVARLLERVAVAVGSRLAVSRLVGATRRSPRLEGSDVRAPGRSPLPVMPVTHLVLAGLVTLVALIPLRAEERAWDNYIRARRYREGQEYTALTTQLDRLAGPDARVMAPPLYWIGLRNHPYVDIFVYERLERQYGMSVAQFLDETRPDFVITDAKIATESRVEKLLYNELDARAARQFVVRHKSYGDVAVYRLDW
;
A
#
# COMPACT_ATOMS: atom_id res chain seq x y z
N PRO A 1 -15.74 0.90 -38.67
CA PRO A 1 -15.54 -0.35 -39.43
C PRO A 1 -14.08 -0.82 -39.37
N TYR A 2 -13.74 -1.59 -38.33
CA TYR A 2 -12.49 -2.34 -38.26
C TYR A 2 -12.63 -3.50 -39.24
N ARG A 3 -12.00 -3.42 -40.42
CA ARG A 3 -11.94 -4.53 -41.36
C ARG A 3 -11.19 -5.68 -40.69
N GLY A 4 -11.88 -6.80 -40.52
CA GLY A 4 -11.30 -8.06 -40.07
C GLY A 4 -10.23 -8.53 -41.04
N GLY A 5 -8.97 -8.26 -40.68
CA GLY A 5 -7.81 -8.92 -41.26
C GLY A 5 -7.82 -10.38 -40.81
N GLY A 6 -7.66 -11.27 -41.80
CA GLY A 6 -7.78 -12.71 -41.67
C GLY A 6 -6.94 -13.33 -40.56
N ARG A 7 -7.43 -14.49 -40.14
CA ARG A 7 -6.87 -15.42 -39.16
C ARG A 7 -5.46 -15.85 -39.52
N ASP A 8 -4.48 -15.05 -39.14
CA ASP A 8 -3.14 -15.56 -38.90
C ASP A 8 -3.09 -15.96 -37.42
N ALA A 9 -3.32 -17.25 -37.17
CA ALA A 9 -3.04 -17.92 -35.91
C ALA A 9 -1.52 -17.95 -35.68
N ARG A 10 -0.91 -16.77 -35.60
CA ARG A 10 0.51 -16.62 -35.25
C ARG A 10 0.62 -16.90 -33.77
N ALA A 11 1.50 -17.86 -33.46
CA ALA A 11 2.00 -18.21 -32.14
C ALA A 11 2.09 -16.97 -31.22
N PRO A 12 1.86 -17.10 -29.90
CA PRO A 12 1.89 -15.99 -28.96
C PRO A 12 3.17 -15.20 -29.15
N ARG A 13 3.05 -14.05 -29.83
CA ARG A 13 4.21 -13.23 -30.16
C ARG A 13 4.64 -12.62 -28.84
N TRP A 14 5.79 -13.06 -28.34
CA TRP A 14 6.63 -12.37 -27.35
C TRP A 14 7.06 -10.96 -27.78
N GLY A 15 6.35 -10.33 -28.74
CA GLY A 15 6.64 -9.03 -29.29
C GLY A 15 6.58 -7.90 -28.26
N PHE A 16 6.01 -8.13 -27.08
CA PHE A 16 6.16 -7.22 -25.94
C PHE A 16 7.62 -7.06 -25.52
N LEU A 17 8.40 -8.15 -25.45
CA LEU A 17 9.84 -8.09 -25.14
C LEU A 17 10.63 -7.41 -26.28
N GLY A 18 10.07 -7.30 -27.48
CA GLY A 18 10.67 -6.56 -28.59
C GLY A 18 10.36 -5.05 -28.58
N GLN A 19 9.50 -4.57 -27.69
CA GLN A 19 9.17 -3.15 -27.60
C GLN A 19 10.30 -2.38 -26.91
N ARG A 20 10.63 -1.19 -27.43
CA ARG A 20 11.67 -0.32 -26.86
C ARG A 20 11.37 0.02 -25.39
N GLU A 21 10.10 0.17 -25.07
CA GLU A 21 9.58 0.47 -23.74
C GLU A 21 9.91 -0.65 -22.75
N ALA A 22 9.76 -1.92 -23.15
CA ALA A 22 10.11 -3.07 -22.32
C ALA A 22 11.63 -3.12 -22.05
N TRP A 23 12.45 -2.81 -23.05
CA TRP A 23 13.91 -2.71 -22.89
C TRP A 23 14.33 -1.56 -22.00
N LEU A 24 13.71 -0.37 -22.14
CA LEU A 24 13.97 0.78 -21.26
C LEU A 24 13.59 0.47 -19.82
N PHE A 25 12.46 -0.19 -19.59
CA PHE A 25 12.05 -0.66 -18.27
C PHE A 25 13.05 -1.66 -17.69
N GLY A 26 13.44 -2.68 -18.47
CA GLY A 26 14.45 -3.67 -18.06
C GLY A 26 15.81 -3.04 -17.74
N ALA A 27 16.28 -2.09 -18.57
CA ALA A 27 17.51 -1.34 -18.33
C ALA A 27 17.43 -0.50 -17.06
N GLY A 28 16.28 0.12 -16.77
CA GLY A 28 16.04 0.84 -15.52
C GLY A 28 16.12 -0.06 -14.29
N LEU A 29 15.49 -1.23 -14.34
CA LEU A 29 15.59 -2.24 -13.28
C LEU A 29 17.02 -2.72 -13.07
N ALA A 30 17.73 -3.02 -14.16
CA ALA A 30 19.13 -3.44 -14.10
C ALA A 30 20.03 -2.33 -13.50
N GLY A 31 19.86 -1.09 -13.93
CA GLY A 31 20.59 0.06 -13.39
C GLY A 31 20.31 0.28 -11.90
N ALA A 32 19.05 0.16 -11.48
CA ALA A 32 18.68 0.24 -10.07
C ALA A 32 19.31 -0.89 -9.24
N ALA A 33 19.33 -2.12 -9.76
CA ALA A 33 19.97 -3.25 -9.12
C ALA A 33 21.49 -3.05 -8.99
N VAL A 34 22.17 -2.60 -10.05
CA VAL A 34 23.60 -2.29 -10.02
C VAL A 34 23.91 -1.19 -9.01
N TYR A 35 23.13 -0.11 -9.01
CA TYR A 35 23.28 0.97 -8.03
C TYR A 35 23.09 0.47 -6.60
N TYR A 36 22.07 -0.34 -6.35
CA TYR A 36 21.82 -0.93 -5.04
C TYR A 36 23.00 -1.80 -4.58
N LEU A 37 23.49 -2.69 -5.45
CA LEU A 37 24.66 -3.52 -5.16
C LEU A 37 25.89 -2.65 -4.87
N ALA A 38 26.11 -1.60 -5.66
CA ALA A 38 27.27 -0.73 -5.50
C ALA A 38 27.25 0.07 -4.18
N VAL A 39 26.08 0.53 -3.74
CA VAL A 39 25.93 1.37 -2.55
C VAL A 39 25.75 0.54 -1.28
N ARG A 40 25.08 -0.63 -1.36
CA ARG A 40 24.69 -1.41 -0.17
C ARG A 40 25.51 -2.69 0.03
N VAL A 41 26.03 -3.29 -1.04
CA VAL A 41 26.70 -4.60 -0.96
C VAL A 41 28.21 -4.48 -1.12
N LEU A 42 28.68 -3.75 -2.14
CA LEU A 42 30.12 -3.62 -2.42
C LEU A 42 30.97 -3.04 -1.27
N PRO A 43 30.49 -2.07 -0.47
CA PRO A 43 31.32 -1.51 0.60
C PRO A 43 31.70 -2.53 1.69
N ASP A 44 30.82 -3.49 1.96
CA ASP A 44 31.04 -4.57 2.94
C ASP A 44 30.13 -5.77 2.62
N PRO A 45 30.55 -6.66 1.70
CA PRO A 45 29.72 -7.78 1.27
C PRO A 45 29.53 -8.82 2.38
N ALA A 46 30.50 -8.98 3.28
CA ALA A 46 30.42 -9.92 4.39
C ALA A 46 29.44 -9.43 5.46
N GLY A 47 29.52 -8.17 5.87
CA GLY A 47 28.55 -7.56 6.76
C GLY A 47 27.15 -7.54 6.16
N PHE A 48 27.02 -7.24 4.87
CA PHE A 48 25.73 -7.33 4.17
C PHE A 48 25.17 -8.76 4.18
N ALA A 49 25.99 -9.78 3.89
CA ALA A 49 25.55 -11.17 3.90
C ALA A 49 25.12 -11.63 5.31
N THR A 50 25.88 -11.27 6.35
CA THR A 50 25.51 -11.53 7.75
C THR A 50 24.21 -10.83 8.12
N ALA A 51 24.07 -9.55 7.77
CA ALA A 51 22.85 -8.78 8.00
C ALA A 51 21.66 -9.41 7.27
N MET A 52 21.81 -9.78 5.99
CA MET A 52 20.76 -10.43 5.22
C MET A 52 20.42 -11.82 5.73
N GLY A 53 21.41 -12.59 6.20
CA GLY A 53 21.19 -13.89 6.83
C GLY A 53 20.38 -13.74 8.12
N TYR A 54 20.64 -12.70 8.91
CA TYR A 54 19.81 -12.35 10.07
C TYR A 54 18.41 -11.88 9.65
N TRP A 55 18.30 -10.92 8.71
CA TRP A 55 17.02 -10.38 8.25
C TRP A 55 16.15 -11.47 7.62
N LEU A 56 16.69 -12.33 6.75
CA LEU A 56 15.96 -13.43 6.10
C LEU A 56 15.88 -14.71 6.93
N GLY A 57 16.70 -14.87 7.96
CA GLY A 57 16.70 -16.07 8.80
C GLY A 57 15.86 -15.91 10.06
N VAL A 58 15.83 -14.70 10.63
CA VAL A 58 15.26 -14.43 11.96
C VAL A 58 14.06 -13.48 11.87
N ASP A 59 14.25 -12.25 11.37
CA ASP A 59 13.24 -11.19 11.51
C ASP A 59 12.15 -11.22 10.41
N LYS A 60 12.58 -11.42 9.16
CA LYS A 60 11.76 -11.36 7.95
C LYS A 60 11.84 -12.65 7.15
N ALA A 61 12.00 -13.78 7.83
CA ALA A 61 12.13 -15.07 7.17
C ALA A 61 10.94 -15.34 6.25
N PRO A 62 11.17 -15.57 4.93
CA PRO A 62 10.09 -15.78 3.98
C PRO A 62 9.15 -16.87 4.48
N PRO A 63 7.83 -16.67 4.44
CA PRO A 63 6.89 -17.68 4.90
C PRO A 63 7.13 -19.06 4.25
N ALA A 64 7.56 -19.10 2.99
CA ALA A 64 7.90 -20.33 2.27
C ALA A 64 9.05 -21.14 2.89
N THR A 65 9.96 -20.53 3.66
CA THR A 65 11.08 -21.24 4.30
C THR A 65 10.70 -21.89 5.64
N ARG A 66 9.48 -21.66 6.15
CA ARG A 66 9.02 -22.12 7.47
C ARG A 66 8.38 -23.53 7.48
N GLY A 67 8.46 -24.28 6.37
CA GLY A 67 7.95 -25.65 6.24
C GLY A 67 6.54 -25.79 5.63
N GLY A 68 6.20 -26.98 5.13
CA GLY A 68 5.04 -27.21 4.24
C GLY A 68 3.64 -27.10 4.87
N ALA A 69 3.48 -27.36 6.17
CA ALA A 69 2.21 -27.16 6.89
C ALA A 69 1.80 -25.69 7.00
N ALA A 70 2.71 -24.76 6.66
CA ALA A 70 2.47 -23.34 6.76
C ALA A 70 1.61 -22.76 5.62
N LEU A 71 1.50 -23.39 4.44
CA LEU A 71 0.89 -22.70 3.26
C LEU A 71 -0.58 -22.32 3.46
N VAL A 72 -1.39 -23.21 4.05
CA VAL A 72 -2.79 -22.90 4.34
C VAL A 72 -2.89 -21.78 5.37
N GLY A 73 -2.03 -21.80 6.40
CA GLY A 73 -1.94 -20.72 7.39
C GLY A 73 -1.49 -19.39 6.78
N MET A 74 -0.52 -19.42 5.86
CA MET A 74 -0.05 -18.23 5.12
C MET A 74 -1.17 -17.62 4.27
N LEU A 75 -1.90 -18.46 3.54
CA LEU A 75 -3.05 -18.03 2.76
C LEU A 75 -4.15 -17.45 3.66
N GLY A 76 -4.45 -18.12 4.77
CA GLY A 76 -5.42 -17.64 5.76
C GLY A 76 -5.03 -16.29 6.35
N ALA A 77 -3.76 -16.12 6.75
CA ALA A 77 -3.24 -14.86 7.28
C ALA A 77 -3.28 -13.74 6.22
N GLU A 78 -2.98 -14.06 4.96
CA GLU A 78 -3.09 -13.08 3.87
C GLU A 78 -4.55 -12.70 3.61
N LEU A 79 -5.48 -13.65 3.58
CA LEU A 79 -6.91 -13.36 3.42
C LEU A 79 -7.49 -12.57 4.59
N ALA A 80 -7.10 -12.91 5.82
CA ALA A 80 -7.45 -12.15 7.02
C ALA A 80 -6.95 -10.71 6.92
N ARG A 81 -5.73 -10.49 6.41
CA ARG A 81 -5.20 -9.14 6.17
C ARG A 81 -6.03 -8.33 5.18
N TYR A 82 -6.52 -8.95 4.11
CA TYR A 82 -7.44 -8.31 3.17
C TYR A 82 -8.78 -7.98 3.83
N TRP A 83 -9.29 -8.90 4.65
CA TRP A 83 -10.52 -8.71 5.40
C TRP A 83 -10.40 -7.58 6.42
N ASP A 84 -9.31 -7.52 7.19
CA ASP A 84 -9.07 -6.46 8.18
C ASP A 84 -8.94 -5.09 7.51
N TYR A 85 -8.30 -5.03 6.34
CA TYR A 85 -8.14 -3.79 5.60
C TYR A 85 -9.48 -3.33 4.98
N PHE A 86 -10.13 -4.19 4.21
CA PHE A 86 -11.34 -3.82 3.46
C PHE A 86 -12.63 -3.90 4.27
N GLY A 87 -12.64 -4.63 5.39
CA GLY A 87 -13.78 -4.74 6.30
C GLY A 87 -14.05 -3.44 7.05
N GLU A 88 -13.03 -2.61 7.25
CA GLU A 88 -13.17 -1.23 7.73
C GLU A 88 -13.74 -0.29 6.65
N GLU A 89 -13.62 -0.65 5.36
CA GLU A 89 -13.89 0.19 4.20
C GLU A 89 -14.83 -0.48 3.16
N PRO A 90 -16.14 -0.64 3.47
CA PRO A 90 -17.06 -1.46 2.65
C PRO A 90 -17.25 -0.95 1.22
N LEU A 91 -17.10 0.35 0.98
CA LEU A 91 -17.19 0.93 -0.36
C LEU A 91 -15.97 0.57 -1.21
N GLU A 92 -14.77 0.63 -0.63
CA GLU A 92 -13.55 0.20 -1.31
C GLU A 92 -13.60 -1.30 -1.63
N LEU A 93 -14.07 -2.11 -0.66
CA LEU A 93 -14.28 -3.54 -0.88
C LEU A 93 -15.23 -3.79 -2.06
N GLY A 94 -16.37 -3.10 -2.10
CA GLY A 94 -17.35 -3.23 -3.17
C GLY A 94 -16.77 -2.90 -4.54
N LEU A 95 -15.99 -1.81 -4.65
CA LEU A 95 -15.32 -1.41 -5.89
C LEU A 95 -14.26 -2.44 -6.34
N VAL A 96 -13.46 -2.94 -5.40
CA VAL A 96 -12.44 -3.96 -5.67
C VAL A 96 -13.11 -5.26 -6.15
N LEU A 97 -14.15 -5.73 -5.47
CA LEU A 97 -14.88 -6.94 -5.86
C LEU A 97 -15.54 -6.80 -7.24
N LEU A 98 -16.15 -5.63 -7.51
CA LEU A 98 -16.74 -5.31 -8.81
C LEU A 98 -15.69 -5.32 -9.93
N GLY A 99 -14.53 -4.68 -9.71
CA GLY A 99 -13.40 -4.65 -10.64
C GLY A 99 -12.83 -6.05 -10.89
N LEU A 100 -12.62 -6.84 -9.82
CA LEU A 100 -12.12 -8.21 -9.90
C LEU A 100 -13.09 -9.13 -10.65
N GLY A 101 -14.38 -9.09 -10.32
CA GLY A 101 -15.41 -9.91 -10.98
C GLY A 101 -15.51 -9.59 -12.48
N ALA A 102 -15.53 -8.30 -12.83
CA ALA A 102 -15.56 -7.87 -14.21
C ALA A 102 -14.27 -8.25 -14.97
N GLY A 103 -13.12 -8.05 -14.32
CA GLY A 103 -11.81 -8.48 -14.81
C GLY A 103 -11.77 -9.96 -15.15
N LEU A 104 -12.20 -10.81 -14.22
CA LEU A 104 -12.23 -12.27 -14.37
C LEU A 104 -13.15 -12.68 -15.52
N TRP A 105 -14.36 -12.12 -15.56
CA TRP A 105 -15.31 -12.35 -16.65
C TRP A 105 -14.72 -12.04 -18.03
N TRP A 106 -14.03 -10.91 -18.18
CA TRP A 106 -13.38 -10.56 -19.45
C TRP A 106 -12.16 -11.41 -19.75
N ALA A 107 -11.39 -11.80 -18.75
CA ALA A 107 -10.26 -12.70 -18.92
C ALA A 107 -10.72 -14.07 -19.46
N VAL A 108 -11.80 -14.62 -18.90
CA VAL A 108 -12.44 -15.86 -19.41
C VAL A 108 -12.90 -15.67 -20.86
N ARG A 109 -13.46 -14.50 -21.20
CA ARG A 109 -13.87 -14.14 -22.58
C ARG A 109 -12.72 -13.76 -23.53
N GLY A 110 -11.46 -13.95 -23.15
CA GLY A 110 -10.33 -13.72 -24.05
C GLY A 110 -9.74 -12.31 -24.06
N SER A 111 -10.15 -11.43 -23.15
CA SER A 111 -9.56 -10.09 -23.02
C SER A 111 -8.12 -10.16 -22.54
N HIS A 112 -7.16 -10.01 -23.45
CA HIS A 112 -5.73 -10.01 -23.16
C HIS A 112 -5.32 -9.02 -22.06
N PRO A 113 -5.76 -7.74 -22.07
CA PRO A 113 -5.41 -6.81 -20.99
C PRO A 113 -5.90 -7.25 -19.61
N ALA A 114 -7.11 -7.83 -19.53
CA ALA A 114 -7.65 -8.31 -18.25
C ALA A 114 -6.84 -9.50 -17.73
N ARG A 115 -6.45 -10.43 -18.61
CA ARG A 115 -5.56 -11.55 -18.26
C ARG A 115 -4.22 -11.08 -17.72
N LEU A 116 -3.59 -10.09 -18.37
CA LEU A 116 -2.31 -9.54 -17.91
C LEU A 116 -2.43 -8.89 -16.54
N ILE A 117 -3.47 -8.07 -16.31
CA ILE A 117 -3.68 -7.43 -15.00
C ILE A 117 -3.90 -8.47 -13.91
N LEU A 118 -4.74 -9.50 -14.17
CA LEU A 118 -4.98 -10.57 -13.20
C LEU A 118 -3.76 -11.46 -12.96
N LEU A 119 -2.95 -11.72 -13.99
CA LEU A 119 -1.70 -12.46 -13.84
C LEU A 119 -0.71 -11.69 -12.97
N GLY A 120 -0.58 -10.37 -13.19
CA GLY A 120 0.25 -9.50 -12.36
C GLY A 120 -0.24 -9.44 -10.92
N LEU A 121 -1.55 -9.30 -10.72
CA LEU A 121 -2.17 -9.34 -9.38
C LEU A 121 -1.97 -10.70 -8.70
N GLY A 122 -2.14 -11.81 -9.43
CA GLY A 122 -1.91 -13.16 -8.91
C GLY A 122 -0.44 -13.38 -8.54
N ALA A 123 0.50 -12.92 -9.37
CA ALA A 123 1.92 -12.98 -9.07
C ALA A 123 2.28 -12.14 -7.84
N ALA A 124 1.73 -10.92 -7.71
CA ALA A 124 1.90 -10.10 -6.52
C ALA A 124 1.33 -10.79 -5.28
N PHE A 125 0.13 -11.37 -5.36
CA PHE A 125 -0.48 -12.13 -4.27
C PHE A 125 0.41 -13.31 -3.84
N VAL A 126 0.87 -14.14 -4.79
CA VAL A 126 1.80 -15.25 -4.51
C VAL A 126 3.09 -14.75 -3.86
N PHE A 127 3.67 -13.66 -4.39
CA PHE A 127 4.85 -13.04 -3.80
C PHE A 127 4.61 -12.61 -2.36
N PHE A 128 3.49 -11.93 -2.07
CA PHE A 128 3.16 -11.57 -0.69
C PHE A 128 3.00 -12.80 0.19
N VAL A 129 2.23 -13.80 -0.23
CA VAL A 129 2.01 -15.02 0.55
C VAL A 129 3.33 -15.73 0.87
N LEU A 130 4.23 -15.86 -0.09
CA LEU A 130 5.42 -16.70 0.02
C LEU A 130 6.68 -15.98 0.52
N ALA A 131 6.83 -14.69 0.20
CA ALA A 131 8.09 -13.96 0.39
C ALA A 131 8.05 -12.92 1.51
N VAL A 132 6.87 -12.42 1.89
CA VAL A 132 6.76 -11.31 2.86
C VAL A 132 6.15 -11.84 4.15
N SER A 133 6.91 -11.86 5.25
CA SER A 133 6.45 -12.43 6.52
C SER A 133 5.79 -11.43 7.46
N MET A 134 6.33 -10.22 7.53
CA MET A 134 5.82 -9.14 8.38
C MET A 134 5.17 -8.07 7.50
N LYS A 135 3.85 -8.14 7.37
CA LYS A 135 3.05 -7.20 6.58
C LYS A 135 2.16 -6.42 7.52
N SER A 136 2.22 -5.09 7.44
CA SER A 136 1.12 -4.29 7.95
C SER A 136 -0.03 -4.26 6.92
N LYS A 137 -1.23 -3.89 7.38
CA LYS A 137 -2.38 -3.67 6.49
C LYS A 137 -2.08 -2.66 5.37
N PHE A 138 -1.17 -1.71 5.60
CA PHE A 138 -0.76 -0.69 4.62
C PHE A 138 -0.07 -1.25 3.37
N TYR A 139 0.49 -2.46 3.41
CA TYR A 139 1.10 -3.08 2.23
C TYR A 139 0.06 -3.40 1.14
N MET A 140 -1.24 -3.35 1.47
CA MET A 140 -2.32 -3.43 0.49
C MET A 140 -2.22 -2.34 -0.59
N LEU A 141 -1.66 -1.17 -0.29
CA LEU A 141 -1.45 -0.11 -1.27
C LEU A 141 -0.63 -0.57 -2.49
N LEU A 142 0.22 -1.59 -2.34
CA LEU A 142 1.03 -2.13 -3.44
C LEU A 142 0.20 -2.91 -4.47
N THR A 143 -0.99 -3.42 -4.10
CA THR A 143 -1.91 -4.08 -5.04
C THR A 143 -2.97 -3.14 -5.62
N TYR A 144 -3.12 -1.92 -5.08
CA TYR A 144 -4.09 -0.92 -5.55
C TYR A 144 -4.00 -0.60 -7.04
N PRO A 145 -2.81 -0.43 -7.65
CA PRO A 145 -2.71 -0.17 -9.07
C PRO A 145 -3.44 -1.22 -9.93
N PHE A 146 -3.40 -2.50 -9.53
CA PHE A 146 -4.11 -3.56 -10.25
C PHE A 146 -5.62 -3.42 -10.12
N TYR A 147 -6.14 -3.15 -8.92
CA TYR A 147 -7.58 -2.93 -8.72
C TYR A 147 -8.08 -1.72 -9.49
N LEU A 148 -7.33 -0.61 -9.44
CA LEU A 148 -7.67 0.61 -10.17
C LEU A 148 -7.69 0.38 -11.68
N LEU A 149 -6.74 -0.39 -12.22
CA LEU A 149 -6.74 -0.76 -13.65
C LEU A 149 -7.95 -1.62 -14.03
N LEU A 150 -8.35 -2.57 -13.17
CA LEU A 150 -9.55 -3.38 -13.38
C LEU A 150 -10.83 -2.55 -13.35
N VAL A 151 -10.95 -1.64 -12.37
CA VAL A 151 -12.07 -0.70 -12.26
C VAL A 151 -12.10 0.26 -13.45
N ALA A 152 -10.96 0.86 -13.82
CA ALA A 152 -10.86 1.75 -14.98
C ALA A 152 -11.30 1.04 -16.26
N ARG A 153 -10.88 -0.22 -16.45
CA ARG A 153 -11.31 -1.04 -17.59
C ARG A 153 -12.81 -1.31 -17.57
N LEU A 154 -13.40 -1.50 -16.39
CA LEU A 154 -14.84 -1.64 -16.26
C LEU A 154 -15.58 -0.37 -16.64
N LEU A 155 -15.13 0.78 -16.14
CA LEU A 155 -15.72 2.07 -16.46
C LEU A 155 -15.64 2.38 -17.95
N GLU A 156 -14.50 2.08 -18.59
CA GLU A 156 -14.32 2.20 -20.05
C GLU A 156 -15.38 1.37 -20.81
N ARG A 157 -15.58 0.10 -20.42
CA ARG A 157 -16.54 -0.79 -21.07
C ARG A 157 -17.98 -0.32 -20.89
N VAL A 158 -18.34 0.15 -19.70
CA VAL A 158 -19.65 0.74 -19.43
C VAL A 158 -19.85 1.99 -20.29
N ALA A 159 -18.86 2.88 -20.36
CA ALA A 159 -18.93 4.08 -21.17
C ALA A 159 -19.15 3.78 -22.67
N VAL A 160 -18.42 2.80 -23.24
CA VAL A 160 -18.62 2.37 -24.63
C VAL A 160 -20.01 1.74 -24.84
N ALA A 161 -20.48 0.93 -23.88
CA ALA A 161 -21.80 0.29 -23.96
C ALA A 161 -22.94 1.33 -23.92
N VAL A 162 -22.83 2.33 -23.05
CA VAL A 162 -23.81 3.43 -22.95
C VAL A 162 -23.75 4.32 -24.19
N GLY A 163 -22.55 4.71 -24.62
CA GLY A 163 -22.36 5.55 -25.82
C GLY A 163 -22.92 4.92 -27.10
N SER A 164 -22.72 3.60 -27.28
CA SER A 164 -23.26 2.88 -28.45
C SER A 164 -24.79 2.81 -28.44
N ARG A 165 -25.43 2.59 -27.29
CA ARG A 165 -26.90 2.61 -27.16
C ARG A 165 -27.48 3.99 -27.48
N LEU A 166 -26.88 5.06 -26.97
CA LEU A 166 -27.35 6.43 -27.22
C LEU A 166 -27.18 6.84 -28.70
N ALA A 167 -26.11 6.39 -29.36
CA ALA A 167 -25.88 6.66 -30.79
C ALA A 167 -26.95 5.99 -31.67
N VAL A 168 -27.32 4.74 -31.38
CA VAL A 168 -28.38 4.01 -32.10
C VAL A 168 -29.73 4.72 -31.98
N SER A 169 -30.10 5.17 -30.78
CA SER A 169 -31.38 5.87 -30.57
C SER A 169 -31.49 7.17 -31.37
N ARG A 170 -30.38 7.90 -31.56
CA ARG A 170 -30.37 9.13 -32.39
C ARG A 170 -30.54 8.83 -33.87
N LEU A 171 -29.92 7.76 -34.37
CA LEU A 171 -30.03 7.35 -35.76
C LEU A 171 -31.46 6.89 -36.10
N VAL A 172 -32.09 6.12 -35.22
CA VAL A 172 -33.50 5.69 -35.38
C VAL A 172 -34.48 6.87 -35.29
N GLY A 173 -34.18 7.87 -34.47
CA GLY A 173 -34.97 9.11 -34.41
C GLY A 173 -34.84 9.97 -35.66
N ALA A 174 -33.65 10.02 -36.27
CA ALA A 174 -33.38 10.81 -37.47
C ALA A 174 -33.98 10.20 -38.75
N THR A 175 -33.98 8.87 -38.89
CA THR A 175 -34.60 8.20 -40.05
C THR A 175 -36.12 8.32 -40.07
N ARG A 176 -36.77 8.62 -38.94
CA ARG A 176 -38.23 8.84 -38.88
C ARG A 176 -38.68 10.24 -39.29
N ARG A 177 -37.76 11.17 -39.53
CA ARG A 177 -38.02 12.57 -39.90
C ARG A 177 -37.30 13.01 -41.18
N SER A 178 -37.23 12.14 -42.18
CA SER A 178 -37.00 12.63 -43.55
C SER A 178 -38.36 12.98 -44.17
N PRO A 179 -38.77 14.27 -44.21
CA PRO A 179 -39.78 14.68 -45.17
C PRO A 179 -39.25 14.31 -46.56
N ARG A 180 -40.11 13.68 -47.35
CA ARG A 180 -39.89 13.30 -48.74
C ARG A 180 -39.63 14.59 -49.54
N LEU A 181 -38.40 15.06 -49.57
CA LEU A 181 -37.98 16.17 -50.41
C LEU A 181 -37.47 15.60 -51.72
N GLU A 182 -38.41 15.57 -52.64
CA GLU A 182 -38.27 15.25 -54.05
C GLU A 182 -37.59 16.44 -54.74
N GLY A 183 -36.42 16.19 -55.33
CA GLY A 183 -35.80 17.06 -56.33
C GLY A 183 -34.86 18.16 -55.84
N SER A 184 -33.55 17.90 -55.89
CA SER A 184 -32.56 18.86 -56.43
C SER A 184 -31.14 18.29 -56.32
N ASP A 185 -30.56 18.00 -57.48
CA ASP A 185 -29.15 17.64 -57.69
C ASP A 185 -28.23 18.84 -57.38
N VAL A 186 -27.56 18.86 -56.22
CA VAL A 186 -26.37 19.70 -56.03
C VAL A 186 -25.34 18.93 -55.20
N ARG A 187 -24.31 18.40 -55.87
CA ARG A 187 -23.12 17.81 -55.24
C ARG A 187 -22.25 18.92 -54.65
N ALA A 188 -22.30 19.11 -53.33
CA ALA A 188 -21.33 19.94 -52.62
C ALA A 188 -20.13 19.09 -52.14
N PRO A 189 -18.88 19.59 -52.27
CA PRO A 189 -17.68 18.84 -51.94
C PRO A 189 -17.43 18.73 -50.43
N GLY A 190 -17.32 17.48 -49.99
CA GLY A 190 -16.40 16.94 -48.97
C GLY A 190 -15.90 17.88 -47.88
N ARG A 191 -16.70 18.10 -46.84
CA ARG A 191 -16.16 18.41 -45.50
C ARG A 191 -16.22 17.15 -44.66
N SER A 192 -15.06 16.53 -44.44
CA SER A 192 -14.90 15.45 -43.47
C SER A 192 -15.37 15.96 -42.11
N PRO A 193 -16.41 15.37 -41.49
CA PRO A 193 -16.86 15.82 -40.18
C PRO A 193 -15.71 15.63 -39.19
N LEU A 194 -15.27 16.72 -38.57
CA LEU A 194 -14.30 16.68 -37.48
C LEU A 194 -14.84 15.71 -36.41
N PRO A 195 -13.98 14.87 -35.80
CA PRO A 195 -14.39 13.96 -34.75
C PRO A 195 -14.82 14.78 -33.54
N VAL A 196 -16.10 15.10 -33.46
CA VAL A 196 -16.70 15.69 -32.27
C VAL A 196 -16.64 14.61 -31.20
N MET A 197 -15.65 14.68 -30.31
CA MET A 197 -15.69 13.88 -29.09
C MET A 197 -17.03 14.19 -28.42
N PRO A 198 -17.95 13.21 -28.30
CA PRO A 198 -19.29 13.50 -27.87
C PRO A 198 -19.21 14.00 -26.43
N VAL A 199 -19.71 15.21 -26.18
CA VAL A 199 -19.82 15.83 -24.84
C VAL A 199 -20.38 14.85 -23.80
N THR A 200 -21.18 13.87 -24.23
CA THR A 200 -21.66 12.74 -23.42
C THR A 200 -20.58 11.87 -22.80
N HIS A 201 -19.43 11.65 -23.44
CA HIS A 201 -18.32 10.88 -22.86
C HIS A 201 -17.64 11.65 -21.73
N LEU A 202 -17.47 12.97 -21.88
CA LEU A 202 -16.94 13.85 -20.83
C LEU A 202 -17.90 13.96 -19.64
N VAL A 203 -19.22 14.08 -19.91
CA VAL A 203 -20.24 14.15 -18.85
C VAL A 203 -20.35 12.83 -18.09
N LEU A 204 -20.30 11.68 -18.78
CA LEU A 204 -20.37 10.37 -18.14
C LEU A 204 -19.09 10.06 -17.35
N ALA A 205 -17.92 10.38 -17.90
CA ALA A 205 -16.65 10.29 -17.17
C ALA A 205 -16.69 11.20 -15.94
N GLY A 206 -17.16 12.45 -16.09
CA GLY A 206 -17.33 13.39 -14.99
C GLY A 206 -18.26 12.89 -13.90
N LEU A 207 -19.42 12.29 -14.25
CA LEU A 207 -20.37 11.72 -13.30
C LEU A 207 -19.82 10.48 -12.58
N VAL A 208 -19.14 9.58 -13.31
CA VAL A 208 -18.47 8.42 -12.72
C VAL A 208 -17.37 8.85 -11.77
N THR A 209 -16.55 9.83 -12.15
CA THR A 209 -15.53 10.43 -11.29
C THR A 209 -16.19 11.10 -10.08
N LEU A 210 -17.29 11.83 -10.25
CA LEU A 210 -18.01 12.46 -9.15
C LEU A 210 -18.53 11.42 -8.16
N VAL A 211 -19.15 10.35 -8.64
CA VAL A 211 -19.67 9.25 -7.80
C VAL A 211 -18.53 8.49 -7.11
N ALA A 212 -17.39 8.31 -7.78
CA ALA A 212 -16.18 7.74 -7.15
C ALA A 212 -15.54 8.68 -6.12
N LEU A 213 -15.76 10.00 -6.23
CA LEU A 213 -15.29 11.03 -5.29
C LEU A 213 -16.25 11.28 -4.12
N ILE A 214 -17.52 10.85 -4.21
CA ILE A 214 -18.50 10.99 -3.11
C ILE A 214 -18.03 10.27 -1.83
N PRO A 215 -17.52 9.02 -1.87
CA PRO A 215 -16.93 8.36 -0.70
C PRO A 215 -15.76 9.13 -0.11
N LEU A 216 -14.88 9.68 -0.97
CA LEU A 216 -13.70 10.46 -0.56
C LEU A 216 -14.06 11.80 0.13
N ARG A 217 -15.29 12.30 -0.05
CA ARG A 217 -15.82 13.48 0.64
C ARG A 217 -16.61 13.17 1.90
N ALA A 218 -17.10 11.94 2.06
CA ALA A 218 -17.99 11.57 3.16
C ALA A 218 -17.26 11.15 4.44
N GLU A 219 -15.95 10.89 4.37
CA GLU A 219 -15.16 10.64 5.56
C GLU A 219 -14.68 11.95 6.20
N GLU A 220 -15.40 12.43 7.21
CA GLU A 220 -14.86 13.38 8.21
C GLU A 220 -13.50 12.88 8.77
N ARG A 221 -13.31 11.55 8.79
CA ARG A 221 -12.03 10.90 9.11
C ARG A 221 -10.90 11.24 8.15
N ALA A 222 -11.14 11.39 6.85
CA ALA A 222 -10.10 11.76 5.89
C ALA A 222 -9.63 13.20 6.11
N TRP A 223 -10.54 14.12 6.45
CA TRP A 223 -10.20 15.48 6.85
C TRP A 223 -9.49 15.51 8.20
N ASP A 224 -9.94 14.76 9.20
CA ASP A 224 -9.25 14.61 10.48
C ASP A 224 -7.87 13.95 10.34
N ASN A 225 -7.72 12.99 9.43
CA ASN A 225 -6.45 12.35 9.11
C ASN A 225 -5.54 13.30 8.33
N TYR A 226 -6.09 14.14 7.44
CA TYR A 226 -5.34 15.20 6.77
C TYR A 226 -4.87 16.28 7.74
N ILE A 227 -5.75 16.76 8.63
CA ILE A 227 -5.45 17.74 9.67
C ILE A 227 -4.44 17.14 10.68
N ARG A 228 -4.59 15.88 11.08
CA ARG A 228 -3.61 15.16 11.92
C ARG A 228 -2.27 14.99 11.21
N ALA A 229 -2.27 14.55 9.96
CA ALA A 229 -1.07 14.41 9.14
C ALA A 229 -0.38 15.76 8.90
N ARG A 230 -1.15 16.85 8.78
CA ARG A 230 -0.63 18.22 8.64
C ARG A 230 0.03 18.68 9.94
N ARG A 231 -0.61 18.56 11.10
CA ARG A 231 0.00 18.88 12.40
C ARG A 231 1.24 18.05 12.69
N TYR A 232 1.21 16.78 12.30
CA TYR A 232 2.35 15.86 12.37
C TYR A 232 3.49 16.33 11.45
N ARG A 233 3.19 16.71 10.20
CA ARG A 233 4.17 17.26 9.24
C ARG A 233 4.74 18.61 9.68
N GLU A 234 3.94 19.43 10.35
CA GLU A 234 4.37 20.73 10.89
C GLU A 234 5.21 20.55 12.17
N GLY A 235 5.41 19.32 12.66
CA GLY A 235 6.33 18.98 13.75
C GLY A 235 5.90 19.45 15.14
N GLN A 236 4.86 20.28 15.25
CA GLN A 236 4.51 21.00 16.48
C GLN A 236 4.21 20.09 17.66
N GLU A 237 3.44 19.01 17.45
CA GLU A 237 3.06 18.10 18.53
C GLU A 237 4.24 17.22 18.97
N TYR A 238 5.01 16.68 18.02
CA TYR A 238 6.17 15.86 18.31
C TYR A 238 7.30 16.66 18.99
N THR A 239 7.57 17.88 18.54
CA THR A 239 8.57 18.76 19.16
C THR A 239 8.14 19.18 20.57
N ALA A 240 6.86 19.43 20.81
CA ALA A 240 6.36 19.73 22.15
C ALA A 240 6.53 18.54 23.11
N LEU A 241 6.15 17.33 22.68
CA LEU A 241 6.34 16.11 23.46
C LEU A 241 7.82 15.84 23.76
N THR A 242 8.68 15.93 22.75
CA THR A 242 10.12 15.69 22.92
C THR A 242 10.79 16.75 23.78
N THR A 243 10.37 18.02 23.69
CA THR A 243 10.83 19.08 24.62
C THR A 243 10.41 18.79 26.05
N GLN A 244 9.19 18.27 26.26
CA GLN A 244 8.73 17.89 27.60
C GLN A 244 9.51 16.69 28.14
N LEU A 245 9.77 15.69 27.30
CA LEU A 245 10.56 14.51 27.65
C LEU A 245 12.02 14.87 27.96
N ASP A 246 12.65 15.72 27.15
CA ASP A 246 14.02 16.22 27.34
C ASP A 246 14.17 16.93 28.70
N ARG A 247 13.20 17.77 29.07
CA ARG A 247 13.15 18.42 30.40
C ARG A 247 12.98 17.44 31.56
N LEU A 248 12.23 16.36 31.36
CA LEU A 248 12.01 15.34 32.38
C LEU A 248 13.23 14.44 32.55
N ALA A 249 13.88 14.10 31.43
CA ALA A 249 15.03 13.21 31.40
C ALA A 249 16.25 13.86 32.06
N GLY A 250 16.48 15.15 31.80
CA GLY A 250 17.70 15.84 32.21
C GLY A 250 18.88 15.51 31.30
N PRO A 251 19.97 16.28 31.37
CA PRO A 251 21.15 16.04 30.53
C PRO A 251 21.72 14.64 30.78
N ASP A 252 22.19 13.98 29.73
CA ASP A 252 22.88 12.67 29.75
C ASP A 252 22.05 11.43 30.14
N ALA A 253 20.77 11.59 30.46
CA ALA A 253 19.89 10.47 30.78
C ALA A 253 19.81 9.47 29.61
N ARG A 254 19.96 8.19 29.91
CA ARG A 254 19.81 7.09 28.96
C ARG A 254 18.34 6.81 28.73
N VAL A 255 17.90 6.89 27.48
CA VAL A 255 16.50 6.72 27.13
C VAL A 255 16.30 5.46 26.31
N MET A 256 15.35 4.63 26.72
CA MET A 256 14.84 3.52 25.95
C MET A 256 13.44 3.86 25.43
N ALA A 257 13.22 3.80 24.12
CA ALA A 257 11.94 4.20 23.52
C ALA A 257 11.72 3.57 22.13
N PRO A 258 10.49 3.65 21.57
CA PRO A 258 10.22 3.33 20.19
C PRO A 258 11.04 4.21 19.24
N PRO A 259 11.54 3.69 18.10
CA PRO A 259 12.48 4.37 17.22
C PRO A 259 12.03 5.78 16.86
N LEU A 260 10.73 6.02 16.73
CA LEU A 260 10.17 7.32 16.38
C LEU A 260 10.57 8.46 17.34
N TYR A 261 10.96 8.20 18.58
CA TYR A 261 11.38 9.22 19.55
C TYR A 261 12.83 9.68 19.38
N TRP A 262 13.65 8.94 18.62
CA TRP A 262 15.10 9.21 18.51
C TRP A 262 15.44 10.61 17.98
N ILE A 263 14.64 11.16 17.05
CA ILE A 263 14.93 12.45 16.40
C ILE A 263 14.88 13.59 17.41
N GLY A 264 13.87 13.58 18.27
CA GLY A 264 13.69 14.59 19.31
C GLY A 264 14.54 14.35 20.55
N LEU A 265 15.01 13.12 20.77
CA LEU A 265 15.86 12.74 21.90
C LEU A 265 17.31 12.44 21.48
N ARG A 266 17.75 12.98 20.34
CA ARG A 266 19.08 12.71 19.74
C ARG A 266 20.27 13.11 20.63
N ASN A 267 20.04 13.94 21.64
CA ASN A 267 21.07 14.39 22.57
C ASN A 267 21.26 13.43 23.76
N HIS A 268 20.46 12.35 23.82
CA HIS A 268 20.54 11.33 24.85
C HIS A 268 21.16 10.04 24.30
N PRO A 269 21.90 9.27 25.12
CA PRO A 269 22.17 7.87 24.80
C PRO A 269 20.83 7.13 24.62
N TYR A 270 20.63 6.56 23.44
CA TYR A 270 19.33 6.05 23.02
C TYR A 270 19.35 4.55 22.73
N VAL A 271 18.41 3.81 23.31
CA VAL A 271 18.19 2.39 23.07
C VAL A 271 16.82 2.19 22.43
N ASP A 272 16.78 1.59 21.25
CA ASP A 272 15.53 1.24 20.60
C ASP A 272 14.89 0.04 21.32
N ILE A 273 13.67 0.23 21.82
CA ILE A 273 12.91 -0.80 22.53
C ILE A 273 12.65 -2.05 21.68
N PHE A 274 12.60 -1.92 20.35
CA PHE A 274 12.44 -3.08 19.46
C PHE A 274 13.72 -3.90 19.30
N VAL A 275 14.86 -3.42 19.79
CA VAL A 275 16.08 -4.25 19.91
C VAL A 275 15.84 -5.39 20.90
N TYR A 276 15.07 -5.16 21.96
CA TYR A 276 14.72 -6.21 22.91
C TYR A 276 13.97 -7.36 22.24
N GLU A 277 12.91 -7.09 21.46
CA GLU A 277 12.16 -8.13 20.74
C GLU A 277 13.08 -9.02 19.89
N ARG A 278 14.06 -8.38 19.26
CA ARG A 278 15.07 -9.07 18.46
C ARG A 278 15.96 -9.96 19.31
N LEU A 279 16.46 -9.46 20.43
CA LEU A 279 17.34 -10.22 21.32
C LEU A 279 16.59 -11.37 22.04
N GLU A 280 15.31 -11.17 22.37
CA GLU A 280 14.46 -12.24 22.89
C GLU A 280 14.31 -13.36 21.86
N ARG A 281 13.91 -13.05 20.62
CA ARG A 281 13.72 -14.05 19.56
C ARG A 281 15.01 -14.78 19.20
N GLN A 282 16.13 -14.08 19.18
CA GLN A 282 17.41 -14.64 18.72
C GLN A 282 18.19 -15.38 19.81
N TYR A 283 18.19 -14.85 21.03
CA TYR A 283 19.05 -15.32 22.12
C TYR A 283 18.27 -15.77 23.36
N GLY A 284 16.94 -15.69 23.35
CA GLY A 284 16.12 -15.99 24.53
C GLY A 284 16.31 -14.99 25.67
N MET A 285 16.83 -13.79 25.38
CA MET A 285 17.09 -12.77 26.39
C MET A 285 15.76 -12.34 27.05
N SER A 286 15.72 -12.33 28.38
CA SER A 286 14.55 -11.86 29.14
C SER A 286 14.50 -10.34 29.18
N VAL A 287 13.31 -9.76 29.41
CA VAL A 287 13.16 -8.31 29.62
C VAL A 287 14.07 -7.83 30.76
N ALA A 288 14.06 -8.53 31.90
CA ALA A 288 14.86 -8.19 33.06
C ALA A 288 16.34 -8.09 32.71
N GLN A 289 16.88 -9.12 32.04
CA GLN A 289 18.27 -9.12 31.59
C GLN A 289 18.56 -7.95 30.63
N PHE A 290 17.68 -7.69 29.67
CA PHE A 290 17.87 -6.58 28.73
C PHE A 290 17.91 -5.22 29.43
N LEU A 291 16.99 -4.99 30.39
CA LEU A 291 16.98 -3.77 31.18
C LEU A 291 18.25 -3.66 32.04
N ASP A 292 18.69 -4.74 32.68
CA ASP A 292 19.92 -4.78 33.49
C ASP A 292 21.18 -4.48 32.68
N GLU A 293 21.25 -4.95 31.43
CA GLU A 293 22.39 -4.69 30.53
C GLU A 293 22.40 -3.26 29.97
N THR A 294 21.23 -2.73 29.63
CA THR A 294 21.11 -1.40 29.00
C THR A 294 21.07 -0.25 30.00
N ARG A 295 20.57 -0.52 31.22
CA ARG A 295 20.36 0.43 32.33
C ARG A 295 19.78 1.78 31.89
N PRO A 296 18.59 1.81 31.25
CA PRO A 296 17.95 3.06 30.85
C PRO A 296 17.41 3.81 32.08
N ASP A 297 17.70 5.10 32.19
CA ASP A 297 17.12 5.95 33.24
C ASP A 297 15.61 6.19 32.99
N PHE A 298 15.23 6.27 31.71
CA PHE A 298 13.84 6.46 31.27
C PHE A 298 13.44 5.44 30.22
N VAL A 299 12.25 4.87 30.37
CA VAL A 299 11.60 4.04 29.36
C VAL A 299 10.31 4.71 28.91
N ILE A 300 10.18 4.98 27.62
CA ILE A 300 8.99 5.56 27.01
C ILE A 300 8.24 4.44 26.30
N THR A 301 6.96 4.28 26.61
CA THR A 301 6.06 3.39 25.88
C THR A 301 4.88 4.17 25.32
N ASP A 302 4.37 3.73 24.17
CA ASP A 302 3.18 4.29 23.57
C ASP A 302 2.27 3.18 23.01
N ALA A 303 1.05 3.54 22.61
CA ALA A 303 0.10 2.60 22.03
C ALA A 303 0.57 1.97 20.69
N LYS A 304 1.70 2.42 20.13
CA LYS A 304 2.31 1.91 18.91
C LYS A 304 3.51 1.02 19.16
N ILE A 305 3.83 0.71 20.42
CA ILE A 305 4.57 -0.51 20.78
C ILE A 305 3.66 -1.69 20.43
N ALA A 306 3.50 -1.92 19.13
CA ALA A 306 2.84 -3.08 18.56
C ALA A 306 3.83 -4.26 18.62
N THR A 307 4.31 -4.54 19.83
CA THR A 307 4.96 -5.81 20.15
C THR A 307 3.90 -6.91 20.09
N GLU A 308 4.32 -8.18 20.04
CA GLU A 308 3.39 -9.26 20.39
C GLU A 308 2.84 -9.00 21.81
N SER A 309 1.53 -9.09 22.02
CA SER A 309 0.90 -8.75 23.31
C SER A 309 1.48 -9.50 24.51
N ARG A 310 2.20 -10.62 24.29
CA ARG A 310 2.99 -11.32 25.31
C ARG A 310 4.21 -10.50 25.75
N VAL A 311 5.01 -10.06 24.79
CA VAL A 311 6.25 -9.28 25.02
C VAL A 311 5.91 -7.95 25.68
N GLU A 312 4.84 -7.31 25.22
CA GLU A 312 4.30 -6.09 25.82
C GLU A 312 4.03 -6.26 27.33
N LYS A 313 3.29 -7.32 27.68
CA LYS A 313 2.93 -7.62 29.08
C LYS A 313 4.16 -7.91 29.93
N LEU A 314 5.12 -8.68 29.40
CA LEU A 314 6.35 -8.96 30.12
C LEU A 314 7.16 -7.69 30.36
N LEU A 315 7.23 -6.80 29.36
CA LEU A 315 7.89 -5.51 29.50
C LEU A 315 7.21 -4.66 30.56
N TYR A 316 5.88 -4.48 30.48
CA TYR A 316 5.16 -3.68 31.47
C TYR A 316 5.27 -4.22 32.89
N ASN A 317 5.21 -5.54 33.08
CA ASN A 317 5.38 -6.14 34.40
C ASN A 317 6.75 -5.82 35.01
N GLU A 318 7.83 -5.87 34.22
CA GLU A 318 9.17 -5.51 34.69
C GLU A 318 9.31 -4.01 34.94
N LEU A 319 8.74 -3.17 34.07
CA LEU A 319 8.75 -1.73 34.27
C LEU A 319 7.99 -1.33 35.53
N ASP A 320 6.80 -1.89 35.76
CA ASP A 320 5.99 -1.63 36.95
C ASP A 320 6.71 -2.10 38.24
N ALA A 321 7.49 -3.18 38.16
CA ALA A 321 8.27 -3.68 39.29
C ALA A 321 9.50 -2.81 39.63
N ARG A 322 10.07 -2.12 38.64
CA ARG A 322 11.33 -1.36 38.75
C ARG A 322 11.15 0.15 38.77
N ALA A 323 9.99 0.66 38.34
CA ALA A 323 9.77 2.09 38.21
C ALA A 323 9.60 2.75 39.57
N ALA A 324 10.44 3.76 39.81
CA ALA A 324 10.31 4.62 40.98
C ALA A 324 9.14 5.61 40.84
N ARG A 325 8.91 6.05 39.59
CA ARG A 325 7.80 6.93 39.22
C ARG A 325 7.33 6.62 37.82
N GLN A 326 6.01 6.66 37.64
CA GLN A 326 5.35 6.59 36.35
C GLN A 326 4.68 7.93 36.06
N PHE A 327 4.88 8.44 34.85
CA PHE A 327 4.19 9.61 34.33
C PHE A 327 3.43 9.21 33.08
N VAL A 328 2.14 9.52 33.01
CA VAL A 328 1.36 9.35 31.78
C VAL A 328 1.22 10.71 31.12
N VAL A 329 1.87 10.87 29.97
CA VAL A 329 1.73 12.05 29.12
C VAL A 329 0.69 11.75 28.05
N ARG A 330 -0.52 12.30 28.23
CA ARG A 330 -1.58 12.14 27.24
C ARG A 330 -1.27 12.97 26.01
N HIS A 331 -1.08 12.31 24.87
CA HIS A 331 -0.71 12.96 23.61
C HIS A 331 -1.75 12.71 22.51
N LYS A 332 -2.16 13.78 21.82
CA LYS A 332 -3.26 13.73 20.83
C LYS A 332 -3.01 12.74 19.68
N SER A 333 -1.77 12.63 19.21
CA SER A 333 -1.40 11.78 18.06
C SER A 333 -0.75 10.45 18.40
N TYR A 334 -0.33 10.25 19.66
CA TYR A 334 0.34 9.02 20.12
C TYR A 334 -0.48 8.24 21.15
N GLY A 335 -1.65 8.77 21.54
CA GLY A 335 -2.44 8.22 22.63
C GLY A 335 -1.81 8.54 23.98
N ASP A 336 -1.99 7.65 24.94
CA ASP A 336 -1.32 7.77 26.23
C ASP A 336 0.13 7.29 26.07
N VAL A 337 1.07 8.20 26.27
CA VAL A 337 2.51 7.90 26.30
C VAL A 337 2.91 7.72 27.75
N ALA A 338 3.24 6.50 28.14
CA ALA A 338 3.72 6.23 29.49
C ALA A 338 5.24 6.40 29.55
N VAL A 339 5.71 7.08 30.57
CA VAL A 339 7.13 7.35 30.81
C VAL A 339 7.45 6.79 32.19
N TYR A 340 8.32 5.79 32.20
CA TYR A 340 8.80 5.12 33.40
C TYR A 340 10.19 5.67 33.73
N ARG A 341 10.38 6.16 34.95
CA ARG A 341 11.71 6.46 35.48
C ARG A 341 12.15 5.28 36.33
N LEU A 342 13.27 4.66 35.97
CA LEU A 342 13.80 3.50 36.65
C LEU A 342 14.85 3.93 37.68
N ASP A 343 14.84 3.30 38.85
CA ASP A 343 15.90 3.43 39.83
C ASP A 343 16.80 2.18 39.74
N TRP A 344 18.13 2.41 39.70
CA TRP A 344 19.15 1.41 39.36
C TRP A 344 20.16 1.14 40.46
#